data_AF-A0A0S8F1H4-F1
#
_entry.id   AF-A0A0S8F1H4-F1
#
_cell.length_a   1.000
_cell.length_b   1.000
_cell.length_c   1.000
_cell.angle_alpha   90.00
_cell.angle_beta   90.00
_cell.angle_gamma   90.00
#
_symmetry.space_group_name_H-M   'P 1'
#
loop_
_entity.id
_entity.type
_entity.pdbx_description
1 polymer ?
#
loop_
_entity_poly.entity_id
_entity_poly.type
_entity_poly.pdbx_seq_one_letter_code
_entity_poly.pdbx_strand_id
1 'polypeptide(L)'
;MPVVGIAYMPAAGDFFVAVQGGGTTHNGKPVHVSKVGPLSDATVTHGGLQQFTMSGVGDALIRLANACDIARGCPDFDGYRQILLGRSDAMVDPGVQPYDICAPAVLIREAGRRHDLRRRSDRKQRRDPRRARRGAHCNSLQIGDKPGDGRNGLLSGTSCGRFPRSNLRREV
;
A
#
# COMPACT_ATOMS: atom_id res chain seq x y z
N MET A 1 7.87 -1.91 -15.04
CA MET A 1 7.07 -1.25 -13.98
C MET A 1 6.19 -0.20 -14.65
N PRO A 2 4.87 -0.16 -14.39
CA PRO A 2 3.97 0.83 -14.99
C PRO A 2 4.37 2.25 -14.57
N VAL A 3 4.32 3.17 -15.53
CA VAL A 3 4.81 4.56 -15.38
C VAL A 3 3.69 5.59 -15.30
N VAL A 4 2.48 5.23 -15.72
CA VAL A 4 1.26 6.05 -15.64
C VAL A 4 0.16 5.18 -15.06
N GLY A 5 -0.67 5.76 -14.18
CA GLY A 5 -1.89 5.16 -13.66
C GLY A 5 -3.05 6.14 -13.84
N ILE A 6 -4.15 5.67 -14.40
CA ILE A 6 -5.38 6.43 -14.56
C ILE A 6 -6.53 5.55 -14.09
N ALA A 7 -7.42 6.12 -13.29
CA ALA A 7 -8.67 5.47 -12.91
C ALA A 7 -9.80 6.49 -12.94
N TYR A 8 -10.93 6.10 -13.53
CA TYR A 8 -12.10 6.95 -13.62
C TYR A 8 -13.32 6.18 -13.13
N MET A 9 -13.99 6.72 -12.11
CA MET A 9 -15.24 6.19 -11.58
C MET A 9 -16.36 7.17 -11.91
N PRO A 10 -17.04 7.02 -13.06
CA PRO A 10 -17.98 8.02 -13.58
C PRO A 10 -19.15 8.27 -12.63
N ALA A 11 -19.70 7.21 -12.02
CA ALA A 11 -20.82 7.33 -11.08
C ALA A 11 -20.46 8.15 -9.82
N ALA A 12 -19.20 8.12 -9.40
CA ALA A 12 -18.70 8.90 -8.27
C ALA A 12 -18.14 10.27 -8.69
N GLY A 13 -17.95 10.51 -9.99
CA GLY A 13 -17.25 11.70 -10.49
C GLY A 13 -15.77 11.73 -10.08
N ASP A 14 -15.16 10.58 -9.81
CA ASP A 14 -13.78 10.51 -9.32
C ASP A 14 -12.81 10.18 -10.46
N PHE A 15 -11.87 11.08 -10.71
CA PHE A 15 -10.82 10.93 -11.70
C PHE A 15 -9.44 11.00 -11.04
N PHE A 16 -8.72 9.88 -11.06
CA PHE A 16 -7.38 9.75 -10.50
C PHE A 16 -6.35 9.64 -11.62
N VAL A 17 -5.26 10.40 -11.50
CA VAL A 17 -4.14 10.36 -12.44
C VAL A 17 -2.83 10.44 -11.67
N ALA A 18 -1.87 9.60 -12.05
CA ALA A 18 -0.49 9.68 -11.60
C ALA A 18 0.48 9.35 -12.74
N VAL A 19 1.64 10.00 -12.70
CA VAL A 19 2.80 9.71 -13.54
C VAL A 19 4.00 9.53 -12.62
N GLN A 20 4.91 8.63 -12.97
CA GLN A 20 6.12 8.39 -12.21
C GLN A 20 6.87 9.70 -11.86
N GLY A 21 7.03 9.97 -10.57
CA GLY A 21 7.70 11.17 -10.07
C GLY A 21 6.83 12.44 -10.04
N GLY A 22 5.59 12.38 -10.53
CA GLY A 22 4.67 13.50 -10.67
C GLY A 22 3.61 13.60 -9.56
N GLY A 23 3.58 12.66 -8.61
CA GLY A 23 2.51 12.57 -7.62
C GLY A 23 1.18 12.07 -8.21
N THR A 24 0.17 12.01 -7.35
CA THR A 24 -1.20 11.61 -7.72
C THR A 24 -2.16 12.76 -7.51
N THR A 25 -3.07 12.93 -8.45
CA THR A 25 -4.18 13.88 -8.33
C THR A 25 -5.52 13.16 -8.37
N HIS A 26 -6.49 13.70 -7.63
CA HIS A 26 -7.90 13.39 -7.68
C HIS A 26 -8.65 14.64 -8.13
N ASN A 27 -9.33 14.58 -9.28
CA ASN A 27 -10.03 15.71 -9.88
C ASN A 27 -9.16 16.98 -9.96
N GLY A 28 -7.89 16.81 -10.35
CA GLY A 28 -6.90 17.89 -10.47
C GLY A 28 -6.30 18.39 -9.16
N LYS A 29 -6.71 17.87 -8.01
CA LYS A 29 -6.15 18.22 -6.70
C LYS A 29 -5.18 17.14 -6.23
N PRO A 30 -4.02 17.49 -5.67
CA PRO A 30 -3.11 16.51 -5.09
C PRO A 30 -3.78 15.68 -4.00
N VAL A 31 -3.44 14.40 -3.95
CA VAL A 31 -3.86 13.50 -2.86
C VAL A 31 -2.65 12.83 -2.22
N HIS A 32 -2.83 12.47 -0.95
CA HIS A 32 -1.85 11.72 -0.18
C HIS A 32 -2.56 10.60 0.54
N VAL A 33 -1.98 9.40 0.46
CA VAL A 33 -2.43 8.27 1.28
C VAL A 33 -2.10 8.55 2.75
N SER A 34 -2.78 7.84 3.65
CA SER A 34 -2.49 7.89 5.07
C SER A 34 -1.04 7.47 5.36
N LYS A 35 -0.50 7.95 6.48
CA LYS A 35 0.78 7.44 6.98
C LYS A 35 0.48 6.16 7.74
N VAL A 36 0.96 5.04 7.22
CA VAL A 36 0.72 3.72 7.81
C VAL A 36 1.43 3.62 9.16
N GLY A 37 0.65 3.35 10.21
CA GLY A 37 1.10 2.99 11.56
C GLY A 37 1.28 1.47 11.72
N PRO A 38 1.29 0.92 12.95
CA PRO A 38 1.22 -0.52 13.14
C PRO A 38 -0.10 -1.07 12.60
N LEU A 39 -0.09 -2.36 12.20
CA LEU A 39 -1.29 -3.00 11.63
C LEU A 39 -2.51 -2.93 12.57
N SER A 40 -2.29 -2.99 13.88
CA SER A 40 -3.33 -2.90 14.91
C SER A 40 -4.16 -1.62 14.84
N ASP A 41 -3.63 -0.56 14.25
CA ASP A 41 -4.26 0.75 14.16
C ASP A 41 -4.77 1.03 12.73
N ALA A 42 -4.60 0.08 11.82
CA ALA A 42 -4.89 0.25 10.40
C ALA A 42 -6.36 -0.06 10.08
N THR A 43 -6.94 0.73 9.20
CA THR A 43 -8.18 0.41 8.49
C THR A 43 -7.84 -0.32 7.20
N VAL A 44 -8.23 -1.59 7.09
CA VAL A 44 -7.94 -2.44 5.94
C VAL A 44 -9.21 -2.72 5.17
N THR A 45 -9.20 -2.43 3.86
CA THR A 45 -10.27 -2.86 2.96
C THR A 45 -9.96 -4.23 2.37
N HIS A 46 -11.01 -4.97 2.03
CA HIS A 46 -10.87 -6.26 1.36
C HIS A 46 -11.86 -6.43 0.22
N GLY A 47 -11.51 -7.32 -0.71
CA GLY A 47 -12.37 -7.79 -1.80
C GLY A 47 -13.59 -8.58 -1.33
N GLY A 48 -14.32 -9.17 -2.28
CA GLY A 48 -15.50 -9.97 -1.97
C GLY A 48 -15.17 -11.22 -1.15
N LEU A 49 -15.99 -11.54 -0.15
CA LEU A 49 -15.78 -12.72 0.70
C LEU A 49 -15.68 -14.03 -0.09
N GLN A 50 -16.44 -14.14 -1.18
CA GLN A 50 -16.42 -15.27 -2.10
C GLN A 50 -15.05 -15.49 -2.73
N GLN A 51 -14.30 -14.43 -3.03
CA GLN A 51 -12.96 -14.54 -3.59
C GLN A 51 -11.99 -15.19 -2.58
N PHE A 52 -12.14 -14.88 -1.29
CA PHE A 52 -11.32 -15.48 -0.22
C PHE A 52 -11.65 -16.95 -0.01
N THR A 53 -12.93 -17.32 0.00
CA THR A 53 -13.34 -18.72 0.18
C THR A 53 -12.97 -19.57 -1.03
N MET A 54 -13.21 -19.08 -2.26
CA MET A 54 -12.86 -19.79 -3.49
C MET A 54 -11.34 -19.93 -3.68
N SER A 55 -10.55 -18.96 -3.20
CA SER A 55 -9.09 -19.03 -3.25
C SER A 55 -8.47 -19.83 -2.09
N GLY A 56 -9.28 -20.38 -1.18
CA GLY A 56 -8.81 -21.17 -0.05
C GLY A 56 -8.09 -20.36 1.05
N VAL A 57 -8.28 -19.04 1.08
CA VAL A 57 -7.59 -18.12 2.02
C VAL A 57 -8.55 -17.42 2.99
N GLY A 58 -9.74 -17.99 3.22
CA GLY A 58 -10.74 -17.44 4.14
C GLY A 58 -10.21 -17.21 5.56
N ASP A 59 -9.44 -18.16 6.10
CA ASP A 59 -8.84 -18.03 7.43
C ASP A 59 -7.84 -16.87 7.53
N ALA A 60 -7.17 -16.54 6.41
CA ALA A 60 -6.26 -15.40 6.38
C ALA A 60 -7.01 -14.06 6.53
N LEU A 61 -8.22 -13.94 5.97
CA LEU A 61 -9.06 -12.76 6.15
C LEU A 61 -9.50 -12.61 7.60
N ILE A 62 -9.88 -13.71 8.27
CA ILE A 62 -10.26 -13.70 9.69
C ILE A 62 -9.06 -13.27 10.56
N ARG A 63 -7.88 -13.83 10.28
CA ARG A 63 -6.64 -13.45 10.99
C ARG A 63 -6.30 -11.97 10.79
N LEU A 64 -6.48 -11.45 9.57
CA LEU A 64 -6.27 -10.04 9.28
C LEU A 64 -7.25 -9.16 10.05
N ALA A 65 -8.55 -9.50 10.04
CA ALA A 65 -9.58 -8.77 10.74
C ALA A 65 -9.32 -8.71 12.26
N ASN A 66 -8.74 -9.76 12.85
CA ASN A 66 -8.35 -9.78 14.26
C ASN A 66 -7.05 -9.02 14.56
N ALA A 67 -6.26 -8.68 13.54
CA ALA A 67 -4.94 -8.04 13.70
C ALA A 67 -4.96 -6.53 13.39
N CYS A 68 -6.05 -6.01 12.83
CA CYS A 68 -6.22 -4.60 12.49
C CYS A 68 -7.36 -3.95 13.29
N ASP A 69 -7.45 -2.62 13.24
CA ASP A 69 -8.53 -1.89 13.92
C ASP A 69 -9.88 -2.19 13.25
N ILE A 70 -9.93 -2.07 11.92
CA ILE A 70 -11.15 -2.32 11.14
C ILE A 70 -10.81 -3.05 9.84
N ALA A 71 -11.52 -4.14 9.57
CA ALA A 71 -11.58 -4.77 8.25
C ALA A 71 -12.92 -4.49 7.58
N ARG A 72 -12.91 -3.90 6.37
CA ARG A 72 -14.13 -3.49 5.64
C ARG A 72 -14.18 -4.05 4.22
N GLY A 73 -15.33 -4.59 3.83
CA GLY A 73 -15.55 -4.99 2.44
C GLY A 73 -15.73 -3.77 1.53
N CYS A 74 -14.77 -3.54 0.64
CA CYS A 74 -14.81 -2.52 -0.42
C CYS A 74 -14.23 -3.16 -1.69
N PRO A 75 -15.03 -3.93 -2.44
CA PRO A 75 -14.54 -4.68 -3.59
C PRO A 75 -14.12 -3.78 -4.75
N ASP A 76 -13.48 -4.40 -5.73
CA ASP A 76 -13.01 -3.76 -6.96
C ASP A 76 -12.12 -2.53 -6.68
N PHE A 77 -12.24 -1.50 -7.52
CA PHE A 77 -11.44 -0.30 -7.41
C PHE A 77 -11.76 0.55 -6.17
N ASP A 78 -12.93 0.37 -5.53
CA ASP A 78 -13.31 1.22 -4.40
C ASP A 78 -12.36 1.05 -3.20
N GLY A 79 -11.83 -0.16 -2.96
CA GLY A 79 -10.80 -0.38 -1.95
C GLY A 79 -9.55 0.48 -2.17
N TYR A 80 -9.03 0.52 -3.40
CA TYR A 80 -7.90 1.38 -3.75
C TYR A 80 -8.26 2.86 -3.70
N ARG A 81 -9.49 3.22 -4.06
CA ARG A 81 -10.00 4.58 -3.91
C ARG A 81 -10.01 5.03 -2.46
N GLN A 82 -10.46 4.21 -1.51
CA GLN A 82 -10.43 4.58 -0.09
C GLN A 82 -9.00 4.85 0.39
N ILE A 83 -8.01 4.08 -0.10
CA ILE A 83 -6.59 4.34 0.15
C ILE A 83 -6.16 5.69 -0.41
N LEU A 84 -6.48 5.96 -1.68
CA LEU A 84 -6.11 7.22 -2.34
C LEU A 84 -6.75 8.45 -1.67
N LEU A 85 -7.93 8.28 -1.08
CA LEU A 85 -8.60 9.31 -0.29
C LEU A 85 -8.12 9.38 1.17
N GLY A 86 -7.17 8.53 1.57
CA GLY A 86 -6.61 8.49 2.93
C GLY A 86 -7.59 7.98 3.99
N ARG A 87 -8.63 7.24 3.58
CA ARG A 87 -9.66 6.67 4.46
C ARG A 87 -9.37 5.23 4.89
N SER A 88 -8.50 4.56 4.14
CA SER A 88 -8.01 3.21 4.43
C SER A 88 -6.50 3.18 4.24
N ASP A 89 -5.83 2.26 4.95
CA ASP A 89 -4.38 2.13 4.95
C ASP A 89 -3.89 1.03 4.01
N ALA A 90 -4.70 -0.01 3.80
CA ALA A 90 -4.38 -1.14 2.93
C ALA A 90 -5.62 -1.76 2.27
N MET A 91 -5.40 -2.47 1.17
CA MET A 91 -6.42 -3.25 0.44
C MET A 91 -5.86 -4.64 0.18
N VAL A 92 -6.66 -5.66 0.48
CA VAL A 92 -6.33 -7.07 0.16
C VAL A 92 -7.42 -7.67 -0.72
N ASP A 93 -7.02 -8.25 -1.85
CA ASP A 93 -7.97 -8.84 -2.79
C ASP A 93 -7.37 -10.07 -3.49
N PRO A 94 -7.84 -11.29 -3.19
CA PRO A 94 -7.38 -12.49 -3.89
C PRO A 94 -8.02 -12.61 -5.28
N GLY A 95 -7.26 -13.16 -6.22
CA GLY A 95 -7.74 -13.43 -7.58
C GLY A 95 -7.72 -12.24 -8.54
N VAL A 96 -7.13 -11.10 -8.13
CA VAL A 96 -6.93 -9.93 -8.98
C VAL A 96 -6.06 -10.25 -10.19
N GLN A 97 -6.39 -9.61 -11.31
CA GLN A 97 -5.61 -9.69 -12.54
C GLN A 97 -4.68 -8.48 -12.67
N PRO A 98 -3.67 -8.54 -13.55
CA PRO A 98 -2.75 -7.43 -13.75
C PRO A 98 -3.46 -6.10 -14.08
N TYR A 99 -4.58 -6.14 -14.80
CA TYR A 99 -5.35 -4.95 -15.14
C TYR A 99 -6.04 -4.29 -13.94
N ASP A 100 -6.34 -5.04 -12.88
CA ASP A 100 -6.93 -4.51 -11.65
C ASP A 100 -5.90 -3.76 -10.80
N ILE A 101 -4.63 -4.18 -10.86
CA ILE A 101 -3.57 -3.69 -9.96
C ILE A 101 -2.60 -2.72 -10.63
N CYS A 102 -2.42 -2.75 -11.95
CA CYS A 102 -1.43 -1.92 -12.64
C CYS A 102 -1.65 -0.43 -12.43
N ALA A 103 -2.90 0.05 -12.57
CA ALA A 103 -3.25 1.45 -12.36
C ALA A 103 -3.13 1.88 -10.88
N PRO A 104 -3.79 1.22 -9.90
CA PRO A 104 -3.69 1.62 -8.50
C PRO A 104 -2.28 1.49 -7.93
N ALA A 105 -1.46 0.55 -8.42
CA ALA A 105 -0.06 0.46 -8.01
C ALA A 105 0.74 1.73 -8.32
N VAL A 106 0.48 2.41 -9.44
CA VAL A 106 1.11 3.70 -9.74
C VAL A 106 0.49 4.81 -8.89
N LEU A 107 -0.84 4.87 -8.83
CA LEU A 107 -1.57 5.90 -8.10
C LEU A 107 -1.19 5.93 -6.60
N ILE A 108 -1.16 4.77 -5.92
CA ILE A 108 -0.84 4.68 -4.50
C ILE A 108 0.63 4.99 -4.24
N ARG A 109 1.52 4.46 -5.09
CA ARG A 109 2.96 4.68 -4.98
C ARG A 109 3.33 6.16 -5.10
N GLU A 110 2.71 6.89 -6.02
CA GLU A 110 2.97 8.33 -6.19
C GLU A 110 2.24 9.18 -5.14
N ALA A 111 1.07 8.74 -4.64
CA ALA A 111 0.34 9.43 -3.56
C ALA A 111 1.07 9.31 -2.20
N GLY A 112 1.76 8.20 -1.95
CA GLY A 112 2.57 7.98 -0.73
C GLY A 112 3.89 8.73 -0.68
N ARG A 113 4.29 9.39 -1.79
CA ARG A 113 5.48 10.22 -1.81
C ARG A 113 5.13 11.67 -1.49
N ARG A 114 6.02 12.31 -0.73
CA ARG A 114 6.00 13.78 -0.58
C ARG A 114 6.52 14.41 -1.85
N HIS A 115 5.61 14.85 -2.72
CA HIS A 115 5.94 15.72 -3.84
C HIS A 115 5.65 17.18 -3.44
N ASP A 116 6.66 18.04 -3.50
CA ASP A 116 6.45 19.50 -3.55
C ASP A 116 5.86 19.79 -4.94
N LEU A 117 4.54 19.67 -5.07
CA LEU A 117 3.81 20.05 -6.27
C LEU A 117 3.81 21.57 -6.35
N ARG A 118 5.00 22.14 -6.60
CA ARG A 118 5.13 23.51 -7.06
C ARG A 118 4.32 23.57 -8.34
N ARG A 119 3.21 24.31 -8.27
CA ARG A 119 2.33 24.59 -9.39
C ARG A 119 3.18 24.86 -10.62
N ARG A 120 3.11 23.98 -11.60
CA ARG A 120 3.60 24.28 -12.95
C ARG A 120 2.56 25.16 -13.64
N SER A 121 2.26 26.31 -13.03
CA SER A 121 1.50 27.39 -13.65
C SER A 121 2.52 28.38 -14.19
N ASP A 122 2.58 28.52 -15.51
CA ASP A 122 3.19 29.59 -16.29
C ASP A 122 4.26 30.47 -15.62
N ARG A 123 5.53 30.33 -16.04
CA ARG A 123 6.40 31.47 -16.42
C ARG A 123 7.80 31.04 -16.87
N LYS A 124 8.23 31.58 -18.01
CA LYS A 124 9.61 32.03 -18.21
C LYS A 124 9.99 32.92 -17.01
N GLN A 125 10.81 32.47 -16.06
CA GLN A 125 11.66 33.39 -15.28
C GLN A 125 12.77 32.63 -14.52
N ARG A 126 14.02 32.94 -14.91
CA ARG A 126 15.30 32.97 -14.18
C ARG A 126 15.53 32.04 -12.96
N ARG A 127 16.59 31.21 -13.10
CA ARG A 127 17.22 30.36 -12.07
C ARG A 127 17.81 31.17 -10.90
N ASP A 128 17.62 30.68 -9.68
CA ASP A 128 18.51 30.91 -8.53
C ASP A 128 18.93 29.56 -7.92
N PRO A 129 20.23 29.23 -7.83
CA PRO A 129 20.72 27.93 -7.38
C PRO A 129 21.14 27.99 -5.91
N ARG A 130 20.25 27.67 -4.96
CA ARG A 130 20.67 27.34 -3.57
C ARG A 130 19.52 26.76 -2.73
N ARG A 131 19.41 25.43 -2.66
CA ARG A 131 19.17 24.66 -1.42
C ARG A 131 19.06 23.16 -1.67
N ALA A 132 20.04 22.43 -1.16
CA ALA A 132 20.01 20.99 -0.96
C ALA A 132 19.44 20.68 0.44
N ARG A 133 18.72 19.56 0.61
CA ARG A 133 19.18 18.37 1.39
C ARG A 133 18.03 17.44 1.84
N ARG A 134 18.34 16.13 1.72
CA ARG A 134 17.96 14.94 2.50
C ARG A 134 16.55 14.35 2.30
N GLY A 135 16.50 13.20 1.61
CA GLY A 135 15.43 12.21 1.70
C GLY A 135 16.01 10.88 2.21
N ALA A 136 15.34 10.27 3.18
CA ALA A 136 15.60 8.91 3.66
C ALA A 136 14.58 7.96 3.02
N HIS A 137 15.06 6.80 2.58
CA HIS A 137 14.32 5.72 1.95
C HIS A 137 13.38 4.98 2.92
N CYS A 138 12.26 4.48 2.42
CA CYS A 138 11.48 3.44 3.07
C CYS A 138 11.13 2.35 2.03
N ASN A 139 11.39 1.09 2.38
CA ASN A 139 11.22 -0.09 1.55
C ASN A 139 9.75 -0.52 1.52
N SER A 140 9.18 -0.67 0.33
CA SER A 140 7.93 -1.39 0.13
C SER A 140 8.20 -2.90 0.25
N LEU A 141 7.62 -3.55 1.25
CA LEU A 141 7.62 -5.01 1.37
C LEU A 141 6.50 -5.56 0.47
N GLN A 142 6.87 -6.25 -0.61
CA GLN A 142 5.94 -7.09 -1.37
C GLN A 142 6.14 -8.52 -0.89
N ILE A 143 5.11 -9.11 -0.28
CA ILE A 143 5.05 -10.56 -0.07
C ILE A 143 4.49 -11.13 -1.38
N GLY A 144 5.39 -11.68 -2.19
CA GLY A 144 5.02 -12.48 -3.36
C GLY A 144 4.95 -13.94 -2.96
N ASP A 145 3.79 -14.55 -3.15
CA ASP A 145 3.68 -16.01 -3.11
C ASP A 145 4.34 -16.61 -4.35
N LYS A 146 5.19 -17.61 -4.13
CA LYS A 146 5.62 -18.56 -5.17
C LYS A 146 5.08 -19.95 -4.84
N PRO A 147 4.58 -20.70 -5.84
CA PRO A 147 4.34 -22.13 -5.67
C PRO A 147 5.69 -22.87 -5.64
N GLY A 148 5.76 -23.93 -4.83
CA GLY A 148 7.00 -24.54 -4.34
C GLY A 148 7.82 -25.35 -5.36
N ASP A 149 9.07 -25.60 -4.97
CA ASP A 149 9.86 -26.76 -5.40
C ASP A 149 10.80 -27.15 -4.25
N GLY A 150 10.76 -28.43 -3.89
CA GLY A 150 11.56 -29.00 -2.83
C GLY A 150 12.99 -29.25 -3.30
N ARG A 151 13.97 -28.74 -2.56
CA ARG A 151 15.34 -29.28 -2.49
C ARG A 151 16.07 -28.68 -1.29
N ASN A 152 16.62 -29.58 -0.47
CA ASN A 152 17.53 -29.30 0.63
C ASN A 152 18.71 -28.45 0.19
N GLY A 153 19.05 -27.44 1.00
CA GLY A 153 20.28 -26.67 0.88
C GLY A 153 20.56 -25.93 2.19
N LEU A 154 21.36 -26.55 3.06
CA LEU A 154 22.11 -25.88 4.11
C LEU A 154 22.84 -24.65 3.54
N LEU A 155 22.95 -23.57 4.33
CA LEU A 155 24.23 -22.91 4.65
C LEU A 155 24.06 -21.74 5.64
N SER A 156 24.70 -21.91 6.80
CA SER A 156 25.50 -20.97 7.59
C SER A 156 25.02 -19.53 7.88
N GLY A 157 24.64 -19.31 9.14
CA GLY A 157 25.36 -18.46 10.11
C GLY A 157 25.53 -16.96 9.83
N THR A 158 24.93 -16.13 10.69
CA THR A 158 25.68 -15.23 11.59
C THR A 158 24.81 -14.81 12.78
N SER A 159 25.46 -14.80 13.94
CA SER A 159 24.98 -14.51 15.28
C SER A 159 24.54 -13.06 15.49
N CYS A 160 23.57 -12.84 16.39
CA CYS A 160 23.74 -12.13 17.68
C CYS A 160 22.39 -11.54 18.14
N GLY A 161 22.03 -11.71 19.42
CA GLY A 161 20.87 -11.07 20.04
C GLY A 161 20.08 -11.95 21.01
N ARG A 162 20.73 -12.35 22.12
CA ARG A 162 20.14 -13.11 23.23
C ARG A 162 19.20 -12.19 24.02
N PHE A 163 17.89 -12.45 24.03
CA PHE A 163 16.93 -11.78 24.93
C PHE A 163 16.83 -12.55 26.26
N PRO A 164 16.81 -11.87 27.42
CA PRO A 164 16.72 -12.52 28.72
C PRO A 164 15.30 -13.02 29.01
N ARG A 165 15.21 -14.25 29.55
CA ARG A 165 14.00 -14.80 30.16
C ARG A 165 13.82 -14.17 31.54
N SER A 166 12.70 -13.49 31.78
CA SER A 166 12.23 -13.18 33.13
C SER A 166 10.89 -13.88 33.38
N ASN A 167 10.90 -14.72 34.41
CA ASN A 167 9.78 -15.48 34.92
C ASN A 167 8.63 -14.58 35.36
N LEU A 168 7.38 -14.94 35.00
CA LEU A 168 6.25 -14.70 35.88
C LEU A 168 5.46 -15.99 36.05
N ARG A 169 5.12 -16.25 37.31
CA ARG A 169 4.66 -17.50 37.89
C ARG A 169 3.20 -17.78 37.56
N ARG A 170 2.88 -19.07 37.59
CA ARG A 170 1.55 -19.63 37.84
C ARG A 170 0.98 -19.07 39.14
N GLU A 171 -0.30 -18.69 39.15
CA GLU A 171 -1.23 -19.00 40.24
C GLU A 171 -2.64 -19.24 39.68
N VAL A 172 -3.15 -20.43 40.03
CA VAL A 172 -4.52 -20.93 40.24
C VAL A 172 -5.59 -20.63 39.19
#